data_AF-A0A699TZQ7-F1
#
_entry.id   AF-A0A699TZQ7-F1
#
_cell.length_a   1.000
_cell.length_b   1.000
_cell.length_c   1.000
_cell.angle_alpha   90.00
_cell.angle_beta   90.00
_cell.angle_gamma   90.00
#
_symmetry.space_group_name_H-M   'P 1'
#
loop_
_entity.id
_entity.type
_entity.pdbx_description
1 polymer ?
#
loop_
_entity_poly.entity_id
_entity_poly.type
_entity_poly.pdbx_seq_one_letter_code
_entity_poly.pdbx_strand_id
1 'polypeptide(L)'
;LWQQRIRLYFQDKENGMNILKSIDEGPFQMGTIRETLAKGTEGVPHLGPKRPRVYSDLSPKEKDRYNTDIRATNILLQGLPKDIYTLINHYCNAKDIWDNVKMLLEGSELTKEDRESQLYDDFEHF
;
A
#
# COMPACT_ATOMS: atom_id res chain seq x y z
N LEU A 1 -19.39 -10.49 -1.77
CA LEU A 1 -19.03 -11.07 -3.08
C LEU A 1 -17.95 -10.21 -3.77
N TRP A 2 -18.05 -8.89 -3.62
CA TRP A 2 -17.10 -7.90 -4.14
C TRP A 2 -15.60 -8.14 -3.83
N GLN A 3 -15.23 -8.49 -2.59
CA GLN A 3 -13.82 -8.66 -2.19
C GLN A 3 -13.10 -9.70 -3.04
N GLN A 4 -13.76 -10.83 -3.33
CA GLN A 4 -13.20 -11.89 -4.18
C GLN A 4 -13.04 -11.42 -5.63
N ARG A 5 -14.04 -10.69 -6.15
CA ARG A 5 -14.01 -10.16 -7.51
C ARG A 5 -12.88 -9.15 -7.71
N ILE A 6 -12.71 -8.19 -6.79
CA ILE A 6 -11.61 -7.21 -6.87
C ILE A 6 -10.25 -7.90 -6.69
N ARG A 7 -10.14 -8.90 -5.81
CA ARG A 7 -8.91 -9.69 -5.68
C ARG A 7 -8.57 -10.42 -6.98
N LEU A 8 -9.55 -11.04 -7.65
CA LEU A 8 -9.36 -11.70 -8.94
C LEU A 8 -8.95 -10.71 -10.03
N TYR A 9 -9.57 -9.53 -10.08
CA TYR A 9 -9.17 -8.45 -10.98
C TYR A 9 -7.68 -8.09 -10.80
N PHE A 10 -7.22 -7.91 -9.56
CA PHE A 10 -5.80 -7.63 -9.34
C PHE A 10 -4.90 -8.78 -9.73
N GLN A 11 -5.28 -10.04 -9.52
CA GLN A 11 -4.47 -11.20 -9.92
C GLN A 11 -4.16 -11.24 -11.42
N ASP A 12 -5.09 -10.75 -12.25
CA ASP A 12 -4.95 -10.72 -13.70
C ASP A 12 -4.05 -9.56 -14.21
N LYS A 13 -3.78 -8.56 -13.36
CA LYS A 13 -2.94 -7.41 -13.72
C LYS A 13 -1.45 -7.71 -13.55
N GLU A 14 -0.62 -7.05 -14.35
CA GLU A 14 0.83 -7.07 -14.16
C GLU A 14 1.19 -6.54 -12.77
N ASN A 15 2.01 -7.28 -12.02
CA ASN A 15 2.33 -7.03 -10.60
C ASN A 15 1.15 -7.22 -9.61
N GLY A 16 0.07 -7.88 -10.04
CA GLY A 16 -1.12 -8.16 -9.24
C GLY A 16 -0.86 -8.79 -7.88
N MET A 17 0.03 -9.78 -7.83
CA MET A 17 0.44 -10.44 -6.59
C MET A 17 1.10 -9.47 -5.60
N ASN A 18 1.83 -8.47 -6.10
CA ASN A 18 2.47 -7.49 -5.25
C ASN A 18 1.46 -6.47 -4.70
N ILE A 19 0.42 -6.11 -5.47
CA ILE A 19 -0.70 -5.28 -5.01
C ILE A 19 -1.46 -5.98 -3.89
N LEU A 20 -1.81 -7.26 -4.09
CA LEU A 20 -2.45 -8.07 -3.06
C LEU A 20 -1.61 -8.13 -1.79
N LYS A 21 -0.29 -8.30 -1.94
CA LYS A 21 0.63 -8.28 -0.82
C LYS A 21 0.67 -6.92 -0.12
N SER A 22 0.51 -5.79 -0.83
CA SER A 22 0.41 -4.46 -0.22
C SER A 22 -0.89 -4.27 0.56
N ILE A 23 -1.98 -4.85 0.08
CA ILE A 23 -3.28 -4.85 0.75
C ILE A 23 -3.24 -5.72 2.02
N ASP A 24 -2.64 -6.91 1.93
CA ASP A 24 -2.65 -7.89 3.02
C ASP A 24 -1.62 -7.55 4.12
N GLU A 25 -0.39 -7.20 3.74
CA GLU A 25 0.71 -6.98 4.68
C GLU A 25 0.94 -5.51 5.04
N GLY A 26 0.38 -4.59 4.25
CA GLY A 26 0.64 -3.15 4.38
C GLY A 26 1.90 -2.68 3.64
N PRO A 27 2.20 -1.37 3.74
CA PRO A 27 3.28 -0.75 2.98
C PRO A 27 4.65 -1.10 3.58
N PHE A 28 5.67 -0.99 2.74
CA PHE A 28 7.07 -1.05 3.14
C PHE A 28 7.35 -0.05 4.26
N GLN A 29 7.94 -0.55 5.34
CA GLN A 29 8.29 0.26 6.50
C GLN A 29 9.69 0.83 6.35
N MET A 30 9.77 2.15 6.21
CA MET A 30 11.05 2.86 6.14
C MET A 30 11.76 2.77 7.48
N GLY A 31 12.76 1.88 7.57
CA GLY A 31 13.52 1.65 8.81
C GLY A 31 14.54 2.75 9.13
N THR A 32 15.43 2.46 10.08
CA THR A 32 16.57 3.33 10.42
C THR A 32 17.89 2.67 10.01
N ILE A 33 18.88 3.48 9.66
CA ILE A 33 20.24 3.03 9.35
C ILE A 33 21.23 3.67 10.31
N ARG A 34 22.29 2.92 10.67
CA ARG A 34 23.45 3.46 11.38
C ARG A 34 24.50 3.87 10.36
N GLU A 35 25.03 5.08 10.50
CA GLU A 35 26.14 5.51 9.67
C GLU A 35 27.42 4.76 10.06
N THR A 36 28.15 4.30 9.05
CA THR A 36 29.49 3.73 9.24
C THR A 36 30.47 4.89 9.30
N LEU A 37 30.98 5.21 10.49
CA LEU A 37 32.13 6.10 10.60
C LEU A 37 33.38 5.35 10.11
N ALA A 38 34.20 6.00 9.29
CA ALA A 38 35.48 5.45 8.88
C ALA A 38 36.30 5.04 10.11
N LYS A 39 36.98 3.88 10.04
CA LYS A 39 37.81 3.35 11.14
C LYS A 39 38.72 4.45 11.69
N GLY A 40 38.46 4.88 12.92
CA GLY A 40 39.47 5.59 13.71
C GLY A 40 40.60 4.62 14.05
N THR A 41 41.79 5.15 14.30
CA THR A 41 43.07 4.44 14.43
C THR A 41 43.17 3.44 15.60
N GLU A 42 42.09 3.14 16.32
CA GLU A 42 42.14 2.20 17.45
C GLU A 42 40.95 1.25 17.44
N GLY A 43 41.11 0.10 16.78
CA GLY A 43 40.52 -1.23 17.05
C GLY A 43 39.02 -1.45 17.31
N VAL A 44 38.23 -0.40 17.57
CA VAL A 44 36.85 -0.46 18.03
C VAL A 44 35.97 0.14 16.94
N PRO A 45 35.01 -0.61 16.36
CA PRO A 45 34.08 -0.05 15.39
C PRO A 45 33.23 1.05 16.05
N HIS A 46 33.52 2.31 15.74
CA HIS A 46 32.68 3.43 16.17
C HIS A 46 31.38 3.39 15.37
N LEU A 47 30.28 2.97 16.01
CA LEU A 47 28.96 3.01 15.36
C LEU A 47 28.49 4.46 15.30
N GLY A 48 28.26 4.97 14.09
CA GLY A 48 27.75 6.32 13.88
C GLY A 48 26.31 6.51 14.34
N PRO A 49 25.80 7.76 14.26
CA PRO A 49 24.43 8.10 14.65
C PRO A 49 23.41 7.30 13.82
N LYS A 50 22.26 7.02 14.45
CA LYS A 50 21.10 6.43 13.76
C LYS A 50 20.32 7.55 13.08
N ARG A 51 19.98 7.38 11.81
CA ARG A 51 19.06 8.26 11.09
C ARG A 51 17.97 7.47 10.36
N PRO A 52 16.81 8.08 10.05
CA PRO A 52 15.84 7.50 9.14
C PRO A 52 16.48 7.13 7.79
N ARG A 53 16.10 5.99 7.22
CA ARG A 53 16.52 5.62 5.86
C ARG A 53 15.83 6.53 4.85
N VAL A 54 16.57 6.90 3.81
CA VAL A 54 16.03 7.54 2.61
C VAL A 54 15.97 6.52 1.47
N TYR A 55 15.23 6.82 0.40
CA TYR A 55 15.08 5.91 -0.74
C TYR A 55 16.42 5.43 -1.31
N SER A 56 17.44 6.29 -1.34
CA SER A 56 18.79 5.95 -1.80
C SER A 56 19.48 4.87 -0.95
N ASP A 57 19.15 4.77 0.34
CA ASP A 57 19.69 3.77 1.27
C ASP A 57 19.07 2.36 1.06
N LEU A 58 18.03 2.25 0.23
CA LEU A 58 17.32 0.99 0.00
C LEU A 58 18.05 0.09 -1.00
N SER A 59 18.06 -1.21 -0.71
CA SER A 59 18.48 -2.24 -1.65
C SER A 59 17.51 -2.30 -2.85
N PRO A 60 17.93 -2.86 -4.00
CA PRO A 60 17.05 -2.97 -5.17
C PRO A 60 15.70 -3.64 -4.87
N LYS A 61 15.70 -4.70 -4.05
CA LYS A 61 14.48 -5.41 -3.65
C LYS A 61 13.55 -4.56 -2.76
N GLU A 62 14.12 -3.76 -1.86
CA GLU A 62 13.35 -2.85 -1.01
C GLU A 62 12.73 -1.70 -1.83
N LYS A 63 13.48 -1.15 -2.80
CA LYS A 63 12.97 -0.15 -3.74
C LYS A 63 11.82 -0.69 -4.57
N ASP A 64 11.95 -1.92 -5.07
CA ASP A 64 10.90 -2.58 -5.83
C ASP A 64 9.61 -2.73 -5.02
N ARG A 65 9.71 -3.20 -3.76
CA ARG A 65 8.56 -3.28 -2.85
C ARG A 65 7.95 -1.91 -2.59
N TYR A 66 8.76 -0.92 -2.23
CA TYR A 66 8.30 0.45 -1.95
C TYR A 66 7.57 1.07 -3.14
N ASN A 67 8.12 0.96 -4.35
CA ASN A 67 7.49 1.45 -5.57
C ASN A 67 6.19 0.71 -5.88
N THR A 68 6.14 -0.59 -5.56
CA THR A 68 4.91 -1.37 -5.75
C THR A 68 3.83 -0.95 -4.77
N ASP A 69 4.16 -0.67 -3.50
CA ASP A 69 3.19 -0.17 -2.52
C ASP A 69 2.58 1.18 -2.95
N ILE A 70 3.38 2.06 -3.55
CA ILE A 70 2.89 3.31 -4.15
C ILE A 70 1.93 3.02 -5.31
N ARG A 71 2.29 2.11 -6.21
CA ARG A 71 1.43 1.72 -7.35
C ARG A 71 0.11 1.10 -6.88
N ALA A 72 0.16 0.20 -5.89
CA ALA A 72 -1.02 -0.41 -5.30
C ALA A 72 -1.97 0.64 -4.73
N THR A 73 -1.42 1.61 -3.99
CA THR A 73 -2.19 2.74 -3.45
C THR A 73 -2.83 3.56 -4.58
N ASN A 74 -2.08 3.90 -5.64
CA ASN A 74 -2.61 4.66 -6.77
C ASN A 74 -3.70 3.92 -7.55
N ILE A 75 -3.57 2.61 -7.75
CA ILE A 75 -4.59 1.79 -8.44
C ILE A 75 -5.87 1.74 -7.61
N LEU A 76 -5.74 1.50 -6.29
CA LEU A 76 -6.89 1.51 -5.40
C LEU A 76 -7.58 2.88 -5.40
N LEU A 77 -6.83 3.98 -5.28
CA LEU A 77 -7.42 5.33 -5.31
C LEU A 77 -8.13 5.66 -6.63
N GLN A 78 -7.65 5.15 -7.76
CA GLN A 78 -8.27 5.40 -9.07
C GLN A 78 -9.53 4.57 -9.31
N GLY A 79 -9.58 3.32 -8.84
CA GLY A 79 -10.77 2.48 -8.93
C GLY A 79 -11.84 2.79 -7.89
N LEU A 80 -11.61 3.77 -7.01
CA LEU A 80 -12.56 4.12 -5.98
C LEU A 80 -13.63 5.10 -6.48
N PRO A 81 -14.91 4.84 -6.18
CA PRO A 81 -15.98 5.81 -6.32
C PRO A 81 -15.64 7.13 -5.64
N LYS A 82 -15.99 8.24 -6.28
CA LYS A 82 -15.63 9.60 -5.83
C LYS A 82 -16.16 9.93 -4.43
N ASP A 83 -17.35 9.43 -4.08
CA ASP A 83 -17.96 9.57 -2.76
C ASP A 83 -17.16 8.82 -1.67
N ILE A 84 -16.65 7.64 -1.97
CA ILE A 84 -15.75 6.89 -1.06
C ILE A 84 -14.41 7.60 -0.92
N TYR A 85 -13.83 8.10 -2.02
CA TYR A 85 -12.57 8.85 -2.00
C TYR A 85 -12.63 10.05 -1.04
N THR A 86 -13.74 10.80 -1.02
CA THR A 86 -13.90 11.95 -0.12
C THR A 86 -13.97 11.58 1.37
N LEU A 87 -14.27 10.33 1.70
CA LEU A 87 -14.35 9.82 3.06
C LEU A 87 -13.02 9.22 3.55
N ILE A 88 -12.10 8.90 2.62
CA ILE A 88 -10.79 8.35 2.93
C ILE A 88 -9.81 9.52 3.14
N ASN A 89 -9.11 9.50 4.27
CA ASN A 89 -8.11 10.52 4.61
C ASN A 89 -6.97 10.56 3.57
N HIS A 90 -6.39 11.75 3.33
CA HIS A 90 -5.37 11.99 2.29
C HIS A 90 -4.02 11.27 2.50
N TYR A 91 -3.86 10.47 3.57
CA TYR A 91 -2.62 9.77 3.95
C TYR A 91 -2.85 8.27 4.22
N CYS A 92 -3.63 7.61 3.38
CA CYS A 92 -3.90 6.18 3.53
C CYS A 92 -3.03 5.34 2.59
N ASN A 93 -2.41 4.29 3.11
CA ASN A 93 -1.73 3.29 2.28
C ASN A 93 -2.75 2.28 1.70
N ALA A 94 -2.32 1.43 0.77
CA ALA A 94 -3.18 0.43 0.13
C ALA A 94 -4.02 -0.41 1.12
N LYS A 95 -3.43 -0.82 2.24
CA LYS A 95 -4.13 -1.58 3.28
C LYS A 95 -5.16 -0.74 4.03
N ASP A 96 -4.80 0.49 4.42
CA ASP A 96 -5.75 1.40 5.09
C ASP A 96 -6.94 1.72 4.19
N ILE A 97 -6.69 1.96 2.89
CA ILE A 97 -7.73 2.18 1.89
C ILE A 97 -8.66 0.97 1.83
N TRP A 98 -8.09 -0.22 1.72
CA TRP A 98 -8.84 -1.47 1.65
C TRP A 98 -9.70 -1.70 2.89
N ASP A 99 -9.13 -1.51 4.08
CA ASP A 99 -9.82 -1.68 5.36
C ASP A 99 -10.95 -0.65 5.53
N ASN A 100 -10.73 0.60 5.11
CA ASN A 100 -11.75 1.64 5.13
C ASN A 100 -12.92 1.34 4.18
N VAL A 101 -12.63 0.89 2.95
CA VAL A 101 -13.67 0.47 1.99
C VAL A 101 -14.48 -0.68 2.55
N LYS A 102 -13.81 -1.67 3.15
CA LYS A 102 -14.48 -2.80 3.82
C LYS A 102 -15.42 -2.32 4.93
N MET A 103 -14.94 -1.44 5.80
CA MET A 103 -15.73 -0.88 6.90
C MET A 103 -16.94 -0.09 6.38
N LEU A 104 -16.78 0.74 5.34
CA LEU A 104 -17.87 1.54 4.76
C LEU A 104 -18.98 0.67 4.17
N LEU A 105 -18.62 -0.46 3.55
CA LEU A 105 -19.59 -1.39 2.95
C LEU A 105 -20.26 -2.30 3.99
N GLU A 106 -19.56 -2.61 5.07
CA GLU A 106 -20.11 -3.41 6.17
C GLU A 106 -21.02 -2.58 7.10
N GLY A 107 -20.81 -1.25 7.18
CA GLY A 107 -21.53 -0.35 8.08
C GLY A 107 -22.71 0.43 7.48
N SER A 108 -23.03 0.30 6.18
CA SER A 108 -24.11 1.09 5.56
C SER A 108 -25.45 0.36 5.47
N GLU A 109 -26.55 1.05 5.77
CA GLU A 109 -27.94 0.54 5.67
C GLU A 109 -28.55 0.54 4.25
N LEU A 110 -27.85 1.11 3.26
CA LEU A 110 -28.18 0.87 1.83
C LEU A 110 -28.04 -0.62 1.52
N THR A 111 -28.82 -1.14 0.57
CA THR A 111 -28.68 -2.52 0.07
C THR A 111 -27.22 -2.76 -0.30
N LYS A 112 -26.53 -3.53 0.53
CA LYS A 112 -25.11 -3.87 0.40
C LYS A 112 -24.74 -4.30 -1.03
N GLU A 113 -25.68 -4.96 -1.70
CA GLU A 113 -25.59 -5.45 -3.08
C GLU A 113 -25.42 -4.34 -4.13
N ASP A 114 -26.10 -3.20 -3.98
CA ASP A 114 -26.04 -2.10 -4.96
C ASP A 114 -24.68 -1.39 -4.91
N ARG A 115 -24.13 -1.18 -3.71
CA ARG A 115 -22.78 -0.62 -3.53
C ARG A 115 -21.67 -1.60 -3.94
N GLU A 116 -21.84 -2.88 -3.63
CA GLU A 116 -20.91 -3.92 -4.10
C GLU A 116 -20.82 -3.97 -5.63
N SER A 117 -21.95 -3.78 -6.32
CA SER A 117 -22.02 -3.78 -7.79
C SER A 117 -21.38 -2.53 -8.38
N GLN A 118 -21.70 -1.34 -7.87
CA GLN A 118 -21.10 -0.08 -8.37
C GLN A 118 -19.58 -0.08 -8.23
N LEU A 119 -19.06 -0.54 -7.09
CA LEU A 119 -17.61 -0.65 -6.89
C LEU A 119 -16.96 -1.57 -7.93
N TYR A 120 -17.59 -2.71 -8.21
CA TYR A 120 -17.05 -3.65 -9.20
C TYR A 120 -17.02 -3.01 -10.59
N ASP A 121 -18.10 -2.36 -11.00
CA ASP A 121 -18.21 -1.71 -12.31
C ASP A 121 -17.15 -0.60 -12.46
N ASP A 122 -16.91 0.18 -11.39
CA ASP A 122 -15.87 1.22 -11.38
C ASP A 122 -14.45 0.64 -11.50
N PHE A 123 -14.19 -0.54 -10.91
CA PHE A 123 -12.92 -1.25 -11.05
C PHE A 123 -12.76 -1.95 -12.42
N GLU A 124 -13.84 -2.47 -13.02
CA GLU A 124 -13.80 -3.09 -14.34
C GLU A 124 -13.63 -2.08 -15.47
N HIS A 125 -14.22 -0.90 -15.34
CA HIS A 125 -14.15 0.16 -16.35
C HIS A 125 -12.86 1.01 -16.28
N PHE A 126 -11.91 0.60 -15.43
CA PHE A 126 -10.55 1.16 -15.29
C PHE A 126 -9.49 0.31 -16.01
#